data_AF-A0A9W5JBL0-F1
#
_entry.id   AF-A0A9W5JBL0-F1
#
_cell.length_a   1.000
_cell.length_b   1.000
_cell.length_c   1.000
_cell.angle_alpha   90.00
_cell.angle_beta   90.00
_cell.angle_gamma   90.00
#
_symmetry.space_group_name_H-M   'P 1'
#
loop_
_entity.id
_entity.type
_entity.pdbx_description
1 polymer ?
#
loop_
_entity_poly.entity_id
_entity_poly.type
_entity_poly.pdbx_seq_one_letter_code
_entity_poly.pdbx_strand_id
1 'polypeptide(L)'
;MSHSSTTPVFSLFYIAIDTEAGITQQAFETFVQNKGVHIPCYPGWRWTLLRGLRGERAGQYLMLFEIENAAMRDRYMAADGNQTEEAREFWGQHPEAEALLAEWRSYGTFSELPTLFTDYRLLAENQKSTVQPGPRYQQQPPVARVIGIHNLALRPNVSAEQFERFIEGNHHRIEDYPDWKFRLLKGERGNRLDQYVVLMEIASLEALDVFYPEPDIATDEAAKFAQAHRDTKQMYEEWKKLASFSGSPQIYTDYLSVAESLN
;
A
#
# COMPACT_ATOMS: atom_id res chain seq x y z
N MET A 1 -16.50 -16.85 21.44
CA MET A 1 -15.45 -17.47 20.60
C MET A 1 -14.98 -16.41 19.64
N SER A 2 -13.85 -15.76 19.92
CA SER A 2 -13.29 -14.75 19.03
C SER A 2 -12.57 -15.47 17.90
N HIS A 3 -13.16 -15.47 16.70
CA HIS A 3 -12.36 -15.70 15.50
C HIS A 3 -11.38 -14.54 15.43
N SER A 4 -10.13 -14.78 15.83
CA SER A 4 -9.02 -13.91 15.47
C SER A 4 -8.95 -13.95 13.95
N SER A 5 -9.53 -12.94 13.30
CA SER A 5 -9.40 -12.73 11.86
C SER A 5 -7.90 -12.70 11.56
N THR A 6 -7.43 -13.61 10.71
CA THR A 6 -6.07 -13.64 10.16
C THR A 6 -5.96 -12.71 8.94
N THR A 7 -6.87 -11.74 8.83
CA THR A 7 -6.98 -10.85 7.67
C THR A 7 -6.00 -9.71 7.86
N PRO A 8 -5.08 -9.49 6.91
CA PRO A 8 -4.11 -8.42 7.05
C PRO A 8 -4.79 -7.05 7.04
N VAL A 9 -4.17 -6.13 7.77
CA VAL A 9 -4.49 -4.69 7.72
C VAL A 9 -3.28 -3.94 7.18
N PHE A 10 -3.54 -2.77 6.62
CA PHE A 10 -2.52 -1.97 5.95
C PHE A 10 -2.47 -0.58 6.55
N SER A 11 -1.29 -0.07 6.89
CA SER A 11 -1.13 1.31 7.34
C SER A 11 -0.26 2.07 6.37
N LEU A 12 -0.73 3.22 5.90
CA LEU A 12 -0.02 4.08 4.96
C LEU A 12 0.41 5.36 5.67
N PHE A 13 1.71 5.64 5.70
CA PHE A 13 2.28 6.88 6.26
C PHE A 13 2.96 7.70 5.18
N TYR A 14 2.65 9.00 5.11
CA TYR A 14 3.21 9.89 4.11
C TYR A 14 4.58 10.44 4.55
N ILE A 15 5.66 9.97 3.92
CA ILE A 15 7.02 10.32 4.30
C ILE A 15 7.51 11.52 3.46
N ALA A 16 8.01 12.55 4.14
CA ALA A 16 8.63 13.71 3.52
C ALA A 16 10.12 13.74 3.87
N ILE A 17 10.96 14.06 2.89
CA ILE A 17 12.39 14.30 3.11
C ILE A 17 12.67 15.79 3.22
N ASP A 18 13.69 16.17 4.00
CA ASP A 18 14.06 17.57 4.22
C ASP A 18 14.88 18.11 3.05
N THR A 19 14.20 18.50 1.98
CA THR A 19 14.86 19.07 0.80
C THR A 19 15.46 20.45 1.07
N GLU A 20 15.00 21.16 2.11
CA GLU A 20 15.58 22.46 2.53
C GLU A 20 16.96 22.26 3.17
N ALA A 21 17.15 21.17 3.91
CA ALA A 21 18.45 20.72 4.40
C ALA A 21 19.34 20.09 3.30
N GLY A 22 18.91 20.08 2.04
CA GLY A 22 19.66 19.55 0.91
C GLY A 22 19.64 18.02 0.80
N ILE A 23 18.72 17.34 1.50
CA ILE A 23 18.57 15.89 1.43
C ILE A 23 18.06 15.49 0.04
N THR A 24 18.82 14.62 -0.64
CA THR A 24 18.43 14.07 -1.94
C THR A 24 17.71 12.73 -1.77
N GLN A 25 16.87 12.37 -2.75
CA GLN A 25 16.24 11.05 -2.83
C GLN A 25 17.28 9.92 -2.76
N GLN A 26 18.38 10.06 -3.50
CA GLN A 26 19.46 9.07 -3.51
C GLN A 26 20.10 8.90 -2.13
N ALA A 27 20.38 10.00 -1.43
CA ALA A 27 20.97 9.95 -0.09
C ALA A 27 20.03 9.27 0.91
N PHE A 28 18.74 9.64 0.88
CA PHE A 28 17.72 9.02 1.73
C PHE A 28 17.56 7.53 1.43
N GLU A 29 17.38 7.14 0.17
CA GLU A 29 17.25 5.72 -0.23
C GLU A 29 18.49 4.91 0.15
N THR A 30 19.69 5.45 -0.07
CA THR A 30 20.94 4.79 0.31
C THR A 30 21.01 4.57 1.82
N PHE A 31 20.61 5.55 2.63
CA PHE A 31 20.52 5.40 4.08
C PHE A 31 19.50 4.31 4.46
N VAL A 32 18.28 4.39 3.92
CA VAL A 32 17.22 3.45 4.30
C VAL A 32 17.60 2.02 3.93
N GLN A 33 18.11 1.80 2.71
CA GLN A 33 18.50 0.47 2.22
C GLN A 33 19.65 -0.16 3.01
N ASN A 34 20.62 0.65 3.48
CA ASN A 34 21.82 0.13 4.13
C ASN A 34 21.72 0.11 5.68
N LYS A 35 20.93 1.01 6.25
CA LYS A 35 20.81 1.19 7.70
C LYS A 35 19.37 1.13 8.17
N GLY A 36 18.46 1.85 7.50
CA GLY A 36 17.05 1.93 7.90
C GLY A 36 16.35 0.57 7.96
N VAL A 37 16.68 -0.37 7.08
CA VAL A 37 16.16 -1.76 7.10
C VAL A 37 16.44 -2.50 8.41
N HIS A 38 17.43 -2.06 9.20
CA HIS A 38 17.77 -2.64 10.50
C HIS A 38 16.98 -2.03 11.67
N ILE A 39 16.10 -1.05 11.42
CA ILE A 39 15.16 -0.59 12.44
C ILE A 39 14.20 -1.75 12.76
N PRO A 40 14.10 -2.19 14.02
CA PRO A 40 13.30 -3.34 14.39
C PRO A 40 11.82 -3.05 14.09
N CYS A 41 11.14 -4.06 13.54
CA CYS A 41 9.72 -3.99 13.24
C CYS A 41 8.93 -4.62 14.38
N TYR A 42 7.72 -4.11 14.65
CA TYR A 42 6.84 -4.77 15.60
C TYR A 42 6.52 -6.21 15.16
N PRO A 43 6.40 -7.17 16.09
CA PRO A 43 5.96 -8.52 15.76
C PRO A 43 4.69 -8.57 14.93
N GLY A 44 4.73 -9.27 13.79
CA GLY A 44 3.62 -9.39 12.84
C GLY A 44 3.43 -8.17 11.92
N TRP A 45 4.33 -7.19 11.97
CA TRP A 45 4.35 -6.06 11.05
C TRP A 45 5.48 -6.22 10.03
N ARG A 46 5.25 -5.71 8.83
CA ARG A 46 6.26 -5.59 7.79
C ARG A 46 6.11 -4.27 7.09
N TRP A 47 7.19 -3.52 6.92
CA TRP A 47 7.15 -2.23 6.24
C TRP A 47 7.88 -2.23 4.91
N THR A 48 7.37 -1.48 3.95
CA THR A 48 8.00 -1.21 2.66
C THR A 48 8.03 0.29 2.45
N LEU A 49 9.22 0.84 2.16
CA LEU A 49 9.36 2.21 1.72
C LEU A 49 9.09 2.26 0.21
N LEU A 50 8.17 3.13 -0.17
CA LEU A 50 7.68 3.32 -1.52
C LEU A 50 8.06 4.71 -2.02
N ARG A 51 8.65 4.81 -3.22
CA ARG A 51 8.84 6.10 -3.92
C ARG A 51 7.84 6.22 -5.06
N GLY A 52 7.12 7.34 -5.12
CA GLY A 52 6.17 7.60 -6.20
C GLY A 52 6.87 7.59 -7.55
N LEU A 53 6.46 6.67 -8.41
CA LEU A 53 6.96 6.53 -9.77
C LEU A 53 6.22 7.49 -10.71
N ARG A 54 4.88 7.50 -10.62
CA ARG A 54 3.99 8.31 -11.47
C ARG A 54 2.66 8.58 -10.77
N GLY A 55 1.92 9.57 -11.26
CA GLY A 55 0.69 10.07 -10.63
C GLY A 55 0.97 11.23 -9.66
N GLU A 56 -0.01 11.53 -8.80
CA GLU A 56 -0.06 12.75 -7.97
C GLU A 56 1.14 12.92 -7.02
N ARG A 57 1.75 11.81 -6.61
CA ARG A 57 2.86 11.81 -5.63
C ARG A 57 4.19 11.36 -6.23
N ALA A 58 4.39 11.56 -7.54
CA ALA A 58 5.66 11.27 -8.20
C ALA A 58 6.84 11.92 -7.45
N GLY A 59 7.88 11.13 -7.17
CA GLY A 59 9.06 11.55 -6.41
C GLY A 59 8.86 11.70 -4.88
N GLN A 60 7.66 11.49 -4.35
CA GLN A 60 7.39 11.55 -2.91
C GLN A 60 7.37 10.14 -2.30
N TYR A 61 7.57 10.06 -0.98
CA TYR A 61 7.65 8.79 -0.29
C TYR A 61 6.37 8.43 0.47
N LEU A 62 6.16 7.14 0.63
CA LEU A 62 5.12 6.54 1.45
C LEU A 62 5.71 5.30 2.15
N MET A 63 5.46 5.14 3.44
CA MET A 63 5.75 3.90 4.14
C MET A 63 4.46 3.08 4.22
N LEU A 64 4.49 1.90 3.61
CA LEU A 64 3.42 0.91 3.63
C LEU A 64 3.74 -0.12 4.70
N PHE A 65 2.88 -0.26 5.70
CA PHE A 65 2.88 -1.41 6.59
C PHE A 65 1.83 -2.41 6.13
N GLU A 66 2.21 -3.67 6.04
CA GLU A 66 1.29 -4.80 6.01
C GLU A 66 1.43 -5.54 7.33
N ILE A 67 0.31 -5.68 8.04
CA ILE A 67 0.25 -6.18 9.41
C ILE A 67 -0.64 -7.41 9.40
N GLU A 68 -0.21 -8.48 10.07
CA GLU A 68 -0.90 -9.78 10.07
C GLU A 68 -2.41 -9.68 10.33
N ASN A 69 -2.82 -8.78 11.23
CA ASN A 69 -4.21 -8.49 11.53
C ASN A 69 -4.37 -7.23 12.39
N ALA A 70 -5.63 -6.79 12.54
CA ALA A 70 -5.99 -5.64 13.36
C ALA A 70 -5.56 -5.76 14.83
N ALA A 71 -5.56 -6.97 15.41
CA ALA A 71 -5.14 -7.15 16.81
C ALA A 71 -3.63 -6.90 16.98
N MET A 72 -2.80 -7.33 16.03
CA MET A 72 -1.36 -7.01 16.03
C MET A 72 -1.08 -5.53 15.79
N ARG A 73 -1.91 -4.85 14.98
CA ARG A 73 -1.82 -3.39 14.84
C ARG A 73 -2.15 -2.70 16.18
N ASP A 74 -3.29 -3.05 16.76
CA ASP A 74 -3.86 -2.38 17.93
C ASP A 74 -3.04 -2.61 19.22
N ARG A 75 -2.18 -3.63 19.24
CA ARG A 75 -1.18 -3.84 20.30
C ARG A 75 -0.16 -2.72 20.38
N TYR A 76 0.23 -2.13 19.24
CA TYR A 76 1.34 -1.17 19.19
C TYR A 76 0.89 0.25 18.82
N MET A 77 -0.26 0.39 18.17
CA MET A 77 -0.77 1.68 17.74
C MET A 77 -2.23 1.85 18.14
N ALA A 78 -2.49 2.92 18.90
CA ALA A 78 -3.83 3.33 19.27
C ALA A 78 -4.58 3.93 18.06
N ALA A 79 -5.91 4.05 18.18
CA ALA A 79 -6.75 4.49 17.08
C ALA A 79 -6.48 5.92 16.59
N ASP A 80 -5.88 6.75 17.44
CA ASP A 80 -5.45 8.12 17.16
C ASP A 80 -4.03 8.21 16.56
N GLY A 81 -3.35 7.06 16.37
CA GLY A 81 -1.99 6.97 15.84
C GLY A 81 -0.89 7.07 16.90
N ASN A 82 -1.24 7.26 18.17
CA ASN A 82 -0.24 7.25 19.25
C ASN A 82 0.25 5.85 19.57
N GLN A 83 1.47 5.76 20.11
CA GLN A 83 2.02 4.52 20.63
C GLN A 83 1.26 4.06 21.87
N THR A 84 0.98 2.75 21.93
CA THR A 84 0.48 2.08 23.14
C THR A 84 1.59 1.93 24.19
N GLU A 85 1.26 1.34 25.34
CA GLU A 85 2.27 0.99 26.36
C GLU A 85 3.21 -0.08 25.86
N GLU A 86 2.69 -1.11 25.21
CA GLU A 86 3.46 -2.20 24.63
C GLU A 86 4.40 -1.73 23.52
N ALA A 87 4.01 -0.70 22.75
CA ALA A 87 4.92 -0.05 21.80
C ALA A 87 6.09 0.66 22.49
N ARG A 88 5.83 1.35 23.61
CA ARG A 88 6.90 2.00 24.39
C ARG A 88 7.83 0.97 25.02
N GLU A 89 7.28 -0.13 25.53
CA GLU A 89 8.08 -1.25 26.06
C GLU A 89 8.94 -1.88 24.97
N PHE A 90 8.38 -2.13 23.79
CA PHE A 90 9.12 -2.64 22.64
C PHE A 90 10.31 -1.75 22.30
N TRP A 91 10.11 -0.43 22.17
CA TRP A 91 11.22 0.48 21.88
C TRP A 91 12.22 0.58 23.03
N GLY A 92 11.77 0.48 24.29
CA GLY A 92 12.65 0.41 25.46
C GLY A 92 13.56 -0.82 25.48
N GLN A 93 13.15 -1.91 24.81
CA GLN A 93 13.95 -3.13 24.63
C GLN A 93 14.93 -3.06 23.45
N HIS A 94 14.78 -2.07 22.57
CA HIS A 94 15.62 -1.89 21.38
C HIS A 94 16.30 -0.51 21.36
N PRO A 95 17.10 -0.17 22.39
CA PRO A 95 17.76 1.14 22.47
C PRO A 95 18.71 1.41 21.30
N GLU A 96 19.24 0.37 20.65
CA GLU A 96 20.06 0.49 19.44
C GLU A 96 19.29 1.12 18.26
N ALA A 97 17.96 1.01 18.24
CA ALA A 97 17.12 1.62 17.21
C ALA A 97 17.08 3.15 17.33
N GLU A 98 17.33 3.72 18.52
CA GLU A 98 17.25 5.17 18.75
C GLU A 98 18.23 5.94 17.86
N ALA A 99 19.46 5.44 17.70
CA ALA A 99 20.46 6.06 16.84
C ALA A 99 20.05 6.01 15.36
N LEU A 100 19.48 4.88 14.91
CA LEU A 100 18.99 4.73 13.54
C LEU A 100 17.78 5.63 13.26
N LEU A 101 16.86 5.73 14.21
CA LEU A 101 15.70 6.60 14.11
C LEU A 101 16.09 8.08 14.16
N ALA A 102 17.07 8.46 14.98
CA ALA A 102 17.63 9.81 15.00
C ALA A 102 18.30 10.15 13.66
N GLU A 103 19.08 9.22 13.09
CA GLU A 103 19.65 9.38 11.76
C GLU A 103 18.55 9.51 10.71
N TRP A 104 17.53 8.65 10.70
CA TRP A 104 16.37 8.77 9.79
C TRP A 104 15.71 10.15 9.88
N ARG A 105 15.46 10.64 11.10
CA ARG A 105 14.83 11.94 11.33
C ARG A 105 15.67 13.12 10.85
N SER A 106 16.97 12.94 10.64
CA SER A 106 17.82 13.93 9.97
C SER A 106 17.63 13.99 8.44
N TYR A 107 17.08 12.93 7.84
CA TYR A 107 16.73 12.91 6.41
C TYR A 107 15.28 13.35 6.16
N GLY A 108 14.35 13.08 7.08
CA GLY A 108 12.93 13.33 6.86
C GLY A 108 12.02 12.86 7.98
N THR A 109 10.71 12.83 7.73
CA THR A 109 9.72 12.33 8.67
C THR A 109 9.79 10.81 8.81
N PHE A 110 9.27 10.30 9.92
CA PHE A 110 9.13 8.87 10.19
C PHE A 110 7.66 8.50 10.34
N SER A 111 7.34 7.20 10.36
CA SER A 111 5.97 6.66 10.52
C SER A 111 5.45 6.79 11.96
N GLU A 112 5.42 8.02 12.46
CA GLU A 112 4.90 8.43 13.75
C GLU A 112 4.25 9.81 13.63
N LEU A 113 3.35 10.17 14.53
CA LEU A 113 2.78 11.52 14.55
C LEU A 113 3.90 12.58 14.65
N PRO A 114 3.78 13.72 13.95
CA PRO A 114 2.58 14.22 13.25
C PRO A 114 2.43 13.75 11.80
N THR A 115 3.16 12.73 11.35
CA THR A 115 3.03 12.21 9.99
C THR A 115 1.60 11.76 9.70
N LEU A 116 1.06 12.20 8.57
CA LEU A 116 -0.26 11.80 8.11
C LEU A 116 -0.30 10.29 7.87
N PHE A 117 -1.34 9.64 8.37
CA PHE A 117 -1.50 8.20 8.25
C PHE A 117 -2.93 7.80 7.95
N THR A 118 -3.13 6.59 7.43
CA THR A 118 -4.44 5.94 7.38
C THR A 118 -4.25 4.45 7.54
N ASP A 119 -5.04 3.86 8.43
CA ASP A 119 -5.15 2.40 8.54
C ASP A 119 -6.31 1.93 7.70
N TYR A 120 -6.09 0.85 6.97
CA TYR A 120 -7.07 0.21 6.13
C TYR A 120 -7.26 -1.25 6.51
N ARG A 121 -8.51 -1.71 6.49
CA ARG A 121 -8.80 -3.15 6.45
C ARG A 121 -8.94 -3.64 5.02
N LEU A 122 -8.65 -4.92 4.81
CA LEU A 122 -8.95 -5.61 3.57
C LEU A 122 -10.46 -5.85 3.44
N LEU A 123 -11.05 -5.44 2.31
CA LEU A 123 -12.44 -5.76 1.96
C LEU A 123 -12.53 -6.97 1.05
N ALA A 124 -11.67 -7.00 0.04
CA ALA A 124 -11.62 -8.05 -0.95
C ALA A 124 -10.20 -8.15 -1.51
N GLU A 125 -9.79 -9.37 -1.83
CA GLU A 125 -8.61 -9.61 -2.64
C GLU A 125 -8.94 -10.67 -3.69
N ASN A 126 -8.24 -10.62 -4.81
CA ASN A 126 -8.32 -11.70 -5.77
C ASN A 126 -7.40 -12.85 -5.33
N GLN A 127 -7.96 -14.06 -5.25
CA GLN A 127 -7.23 -15.27 -4.87
C GLN A 127 -6.48 -15.92 -6.06
N LYS A 128 -6.68 -15.41 -7.29
CA LYS A 128 -6.09 -15.95 -8.52
C LYS A 128 -4.83 -15.23 -8.99
N SER A 129 -4.31 -14.29 -8.20
CA SER A 129 -3.09 -13.55 -8.56
C SER A 129 -1.91 -14.49 -8.82
N THR A 130 -1.11 -14.19 -9.84
CA THR A 130 0.13 -14.93 -10.15
C THR A 130 1.38 -14.32 -9.52
N VAL A 131 1.23 -13.21 -8.76
CA VAL A 131 2.34 -12.61 -8.02
C VAL A 131 2.88 -13.62 -7.01
N GLN A 132 4.16 -13.97 -7.18
CA GLN A 132 4.80 -14.95 -6.30
C GLN A 132 4.91 -14.41 -4.86
N PRO A 133 4.78 -15.27 -3.83
CA PRO A 133 5.12 -14.88 -2.46
C PRO A 133 6.57 -14.39 -2.36
N GLY A 134 6.83 -13.41 -1.50
CA GLY A 134 8.17 -12.89 -1.28
C GLY A 134 8.19 -11.42 -0.88
N PRO A 135 9.40 -10.83 -0.80
CA PRO A 135 9.55 -9.41 -0.53
C PRO A 135 9.05 -8.56 -1.70
N ARG A 136 8.59 -7.36 -1.38
CA ARG A 136 8.39 -6.25 -2.33
C ARG A 136 9.71 -5.63 -2.75
N TYR A 137 10.72 -5.64 -1.89
CA TYR A 137 12.06 -5.15 -2.20
C TYR A 137 13.17 -6.07 -1.69
N GLN A 138 14.15 -6.36 -2.56
CA GLN A 138 15.37 -7.07 -2.23
C GLN A 138 16.50 -6.60 -3.14
N GLN A 139 17.72 -6.44 -2.62
CA GLN A 139 18.87 -6.07 -3.46
C GLN A 139 19.44 -7.26 -4.23
N GLN A 140 19.49 -8.45 -3.61
CA GLN A 140 20.11 -9.63 -4.19
C GLN A 140 19.33 -10.92 -3.88
N PRO A 141 18.77 -11.62 -4.89
CA PRO A 141 18.57 -11.12 -6.26
C PRO A 141 17.68 -9.85 -6.25
N PRO A 142 17.83 -8.95 -7.24
CA PRO A 142 17.08 -7.71 -7.27
C PRO A 142 15.58 -7.97 -7.44
N VAL A 143 14.79 -7.42 -6.52
CA VAL A 143 13.33 -7.39 -6.55
C VAL A 143 12.89 -5.97 -6.20
N ALA A 144 12.03 -5.38 -7.02
CA ALA A 144 11.40 -4.09 -6.73
C ALA A 144 9.99 -4.08 -7.32
N ARG A 145 9.01 -4.46 -6.50
CA ARG A 145 7.59 -4.48 -6.89
C ARG A 145 7.06 -3.06 -7.04
N VAL A 146 6.12 -2.90 -7.96
CA VAL A 146 5.34 -1.67 -8.07
C VAL A 146 4.07 -1.82 -7.23
N ILE A 147 3.77 -0.81 -6.42
CA ILE A 147 2.55 -0.72 -5.61
C ILE A 147 1.69 0.42 -6.15
N GLY A 148 0.58 0.10 -6.79
CA GLY A 148 -0.44 1.07 -7.22
C GLY A 148 -1.41 1.36 -6.08
N ILE A 149 -1.61 2.63 -5.72
CA ILE A 149 -2.62 3.05 -4.74
C ILE A 149 -3.58 4.04 -5.42
N HIS A 150 -4.81 3.58 -5.66
CA HIS A 150 -5.82 4.30 -6.44
C HIS A 150 -7.02 4.60 -5.55
N ASN A 151 -7.29 5.87 -5.27
CA ASN A 151 -8.40 6.27 -4.40
C ASN A 151 -9.73 6.16 -5.14
N LEU A 152 -10.75 5.67 -4.45
CA LEU A 152 -12.10 5.54 -4.96
C LEU A 152 -13.05 6.49 -4.26
N ALA A 153 -14.01 6.99 -5.02
CA ALA A 153 -15.11 7.80 -4.54
C ALA A 153 -16.43 7.11 -4.91
N LEU A 154 -17.31 6.95 -3.94
CA LEU A 154 -18.66 6.44 -4.20
C LEU A 154 -19.44 7.45 -5.04
N ARG A 155 -20.34 6.95 -5.89
CA ARG A 155 -21.26 7.79 -6.65
C ARG A 155 -22.26 8.46 -5.70
N PRO A 156 -22.88 9.59 -6.11
CA PRO A 156 -23.93 10.22 -5.33
C PRO A 156 -25.02 9.22 -4.93
N ASN A 157 -25.45 9.27 -3.68
CA ASN A 157 -26.49 8.41 -3.08
C ASN A 157 -26.14 6.93 -2.95
N VAL A 158 -24.91 6.51 -3.25
CA VAL A 158 -24.44 5.15 -2.96
C VAL A 158 -23.91 5.10 -1.54
N SER A 159 -24.47 4.23 -0.71
CA SER A 159 -23.95 4.03 0.64
C SER A 159 -22.75 3.08 0.66
N ALA A 160 -21.89 3.23 1.67
CA ALA A 160 -20.80 2.30 1.95
C ALA A 160 -21.27 0.83 1.97
N GLU A 161 -22.39 0.57 2.65
CA GLU A 161 -22.98 -0.77 2.77
C GLU A 161 -23.48 -1.34 1.43
N GLN A 162 -24.00 -0.49 0.54
CA GLN A 162 -24.40 -0.91 -0.82
C GLN A 162 -23.18 -1.30 -1.65
N PHE A 163 -22.13 -0.48 -1.61
CA PHE A 163 -20.89 -0.75 -2.33
C PHE A 163 -20.19 -2.00 -1.79
N GLU A 164 -20.04 -2.12 -0.48
CA GLU A 164 -19.38 -3.26 0.15
C GLU A 164 -20.12 -4.59 -0.13
N ARG A 165 -21.47 -4.61 -0.08
CA ARG A 165 -22.26 -5.79 -0.47
C ARG A 165 -22.08 -6.17 -1.94
N PHE A 166 -21.98 -5.18 -2.83
CA PHE A 166 -21.69 -5.44 -4.24
C PHE A 166 -20.31 -6.10 -4.39
N ILE A 167 -19.28 -5.57 -3.73
CA ILE A 167 -17.92 -6.11 -3.80
C ILE A 167 -17.88 -7.54 -3.24
N GLU A 168 -18.45 -7.78 -2.06
CA GLU A 168 -18.52 -9.11 -1.44
C GLU A 168 -19.07 -10.16 -2.42
N GLY A 169 -20.18 -9.82 -3.09
CA GLY A 169 -20.84 -10.71 -4.05
C GLY A 169 -20.18 -10.80 -5.43
N ASN A 170 -19.25 -9.92 -5.81
CA ASN A 170 -18.79 -9.82 -7.21
C ASN A 170 -17.27 -9.78 -7.41
N HIS A 171 -16.45 -9.56 -6.37
CA HIS A 171 -14.99 -9.43 -6.53
C HIS A 171 -14.33 -10.66 -7.17
N HIS A 172 -14.90 -11.86 -6.98
CA HIS A 172 -14.41 -13.11 -7.58
C HIS A 172 -14.49 -13.15 -9.12
N ARG A 173 -15.25 -12.22 -9.73
CA ARG A 173 -15.37 -12.05 -11.19
C ARG A 173 -14.22 -11.23 -11.78
N ILE A 174 -13.40 -10.63 -10.93
CA ILE A 174 -12.21 -9.91 -11.35
C ILE A 174 -11.12 -10.93 -11.67
N GLU A 175 -10.51 -10.79 -12.85
CA GLU A 175 -9.28 -11.49 -13.20
C GLU A 175 -8.14 -10.46 -13.18
N ASP A 176 -7.09 -10.77 -12.41
CA ASP A 176 -5.92 -9.91 -12.32
C ASP A 176 -5.09 -10.06 -13.61
N TYR A 177 -4.44 -8.99 -14.05
CA TYR A 177 -3.39 -9.13 -15.04
C TYR A 177 -2.32 -10.11 -14.54
N PRO A 178 -1.68 -10.89 -15.43
CA PRO A 178 -0.50 -11.66 -15.07
C PRO A 178 0.50 -10.78 -14.32
N ASP A 179 0.93 -11.27 -13.16
CA ASP A 179 1.88 -10.66 -12.23
C ASP A 179 1.37 -9.40 -11.52
N TRP A 180 0.04 -9.28 -11.42
CA TRP A 180 -0.65 -8.29 -10.61
C TRP A 180 -1.46 -8.97 -9.52
N LYS A 181 -1.61 -8.30 -8.37
CA LYS A 181 -2.47 -8.69 -7.26
C LYS A 181 -3.38 -7.54 -6.89
N PHE A 182 -4.69 -7.72 -7.09
CA PHE A 182 -5.71 -6.76 -6.70
C PHE A 182 -6.11 -6.92 -5.23
N ARG A 183 -6.17 -5.81 -4.51
CA ARG A 183 -6.81 -5.70 -3.19
C ARG A 183 -7.69 -4.44 -3.16
N LEU A 184 -8.89 -4.56 -2.60
CA LEU A 184 -9.72 -3.43 -2.23
C LEU A 184 -9.65 -3.22 -0.72
N LEU A 185 -9.34 -2.01 -0.29
CA LEU A 185 -9.18 -1.65 1.11
C LEU A 185 -10.16 -0.54 1.52
N LYS A 186 -10.56 -0.53 2.79
CA LYS A 186 -11.36 0.55 3.41
C LYS A 186 -10.61 1.19 4.56
N GLY A 187 -10.53 2.50 4.56
CA GLY A 187 -9.95 3.29 5.65
C GLY A 187 -10.81 3.20 6.91
N GLU A 188 -10.20 2.85 8.03
CA GLU A 188 -10.87 2.70 9.33
C GLU A 188 -10.39 3.70 10.37
N ARG A 189 -9.21 4.32 10.14
CA ARG A 189 -8.58 5.27 11.07
C ARG A 189 -7.72 6.27 10.31
N GLY A 190 -7.43 7.41 10.94
CA GLY A 190 -6.54 8.44 10.39
C GLY A 190 -7.19 9.31 9.31
N ASN A 191 -6.37 9.86 8.43
CA ASN A 191 -6.73 10.97 7.54
C ASN A 191 -7.74 10.62 6.44
N ARG A 192 -7.85 9.34 6.08
CA ARG A 192 -8.78 8.85 5.04
C ARG A 192 -9.80 7.85 5.58
N LEU A 193 -10.29 8.10 6.80
CA LEU A 193 -11.41 7.37 7.38
C LEU A 193 -12.60 7.27 6.40
N ASP A 194 -13.16 6.07 6.28
CA ASP A 194 -14.28 5.72 5.40
C ASP A 194 -14.04 5.90 3.89
N GLN A 195 -12.81 6.21 3.47
CA GLN A 195 -12.44 6.19 2.05
C GLN A 195 -12.00 4.79 1.62
N TYR A 196 -12.06 4.53 0.32
CA TYR A 196 -11.67 3.26 -0.27
C TYR A 196 -10.47 3.44 -1.19
N VAL A 197 -9.58 2.45 -1.23
CA VAL A 197 -8.47 2.40 -2.17
C VAL A 197 -8.39 1.04 -2.84
N VAL A 198 -8.09 1.02 -4.13
CA VAL A 198 -7.52 -0.17 -4.77
C VAL A 198 -6.02 -0.14 -4.53
N LEU A 199 -5.51 -1.20 -3.91
CA LEU A 199 -4.07 -1.47 -3.81
C LEU A 199 -3.73 -2.57 -4.80
N MET A 200 -2.90 -2.24 -5.79
CA MET A 200 -2.32 -3.19 -6.74
C MET A 200 -0.89 -3.47 -6.34
N GLU A 201 -0.54 -4.75 -6.21
CA GLU A 201 0.84 -5.18 -6.08
C GLU A 201 1.26 -5.85 -7.38
N ILE A 202 2.29 -5.33 -8.02
CA ILE A 202 2.73 -5.69 -9.37
C ILE A 202 4.17 -6.17 -9.28
N ALA A 203 4.48 -7.32 -9.88
CA ALA A 203 5.75 -8.00 -9.62
C ALA A 203 6.98 -7.16 -9.99
N SER A 204 6.89 -6.30 -11.00
CA SER A 204 7.97 -5.42 -11.42
C SER A 204 7.47 -4.26 -12.29
N LEU A 205 8.39 -3.36 -12.66
CA LEU A 205 8.12 -2.30 -13.64
C LEU A 205 7.82 -2.89 -15.02
N GLU A 206 8.54 -3.93 -15.43
CA GLU A 206 8.29 -4.60 -16.70
C GLU A 206 6.88 -5.17 -16.77
N ALA A 207 6.38 -5.78 -15.69
CA ALA A 207 5.01 -6.29 -15.60
C ALA A 207 3.95 -5.17 -15.65
N LEU A 208 4.27 -3.97 -15.14
CA LEU A 208 3.42 -2.79 -15.31
C LEU A 208 3.37 -2.36 -16.79
N ASP A 209 4.54 -2.26 -17.41
CA ASP A 209 4.73 -1.72 -18.76
C ASP A 209 4.13 -2.62 -19.86
N VAL A 210 3.94 -3.91 -19.60
CA VAL A 210 3.18 -4.80 -20.51
C VAL A 210 1.77 -4.27 -20.76
N PHE A 211 1.12 -3.71 -19.73
CA PHE A 211 -0.29 -3.29 -19.81
C PHE A 211 -0.47 -1.77 -19.86
N TYR A 212 0.35 -1.02 -19.12
CA TYR A 212 0.27 0.43 -18.96
C TYR A 212 1.67 1.06 -18.88
N PRO A 213 2.40 1.17 -20.00
CA PRO A 213 3.75 1.76 -20.04
C PRO A 213 3.72 3.26 -19.73
N GLU A 214 2.63 3.94 -20.09
CA GLU A 214 2.38 5.33 -19.74
C GLU A 214 1.10 5.43 -18.90
N PRO A 215 1.01 6.44 -18.00
CA PRO A 215 -0.23 6.83 -17.35
C PRO A 215 -1.43 6.81 -18.30
N ASP A 216 -2.46 6.04 -17.95
CA ASP A 216 -3.74 5.99 -18.66
C ASP A 216 -3.69 5.54 -20.13
N ILE A 217 -2.54 5.10 -20.64
CA ILE A 217 -2.37 4.55 -21.99
C ILE A 217 -2.23 3.03 -21.91
N ALA A 218 -3.33 2.34 -22.22
CA ALA A 218 -3.37 0.88 -22.25
C ALA A 218 -2.77 0.32 -23.55
N THR A 219 -2.08 -0.81 -23.46
CA THR A 219 -1.51 -1.55 -24.61
C THR A 219 -2.53 -2.45 -25.31
N ASP A 220 -2.13 -3.03 -26.45
CA ASP A 220 -2.90 -4.08 -27.12
C ASP A 220 -3.05 -5.32 -26.24
N GLU A 221 -2.07 -5.63 -25.38
CA GLU A 221 -2.12 -6.72 -24.40
C GLU A 221 -3.25 -6.50 -23.40
N ALA A 222 -3.43 -5.27 -22.92
CA ALA A 222 -4.57 -4.91 -22.07
C ALA A 222 -5.91 -5.10 -22.79
N ALA A 223 -5.98 -4.73 -24.08
CA ALA A 223 -7.17 -4.93 -24.89
C ALA A 223 -7.48 -6.43 -25.12
N LYS A 224 -6.48 -7.25 -25.44
CA LYS A 224 -6.61 -8.71 -25.58
C LYS A 224 -7.07 -9.35 -24.28
N PHE A 225 -6.47 -8.96 -23.15
CA PHE A 225 -6.86 -9.45 -21.83
C PHE A 225 -8.32 -9.09 -21.53
N ALA A 226 -8.75 -7.85 -21.77
CA ALA A 226 -10.14 -7.44 -21.56
C ALA A 226 -11.13 -8.18 -22.47
N GLN A 227 -10.73 -8.54 -23.70
CA GLN A 227 -11.55 -9.36 -24.60
C GLN A 227 -11.68 -10.81 -24.13
N ALA A 228 -10.62 -11.38 -23.56
CA ALA A 228 -10.64 -12.73 -23.00
C ALA A 228 -11.48 -12.83 -21.71
N HIS A 229 -11.48 -11.77 -20.90
CA HIS A 229 -12.14 -11.73 -19.58
C HIS A 229 -13.39 -10.83 -19.59
N ARG A 230 -14.38 -11.20 -20.42
CA ARG A 230 -15.61 -10.41 -20.59
C ARG A 230 -16.41 -10.22 -19.31
N ASP A 231 -16.41 -11.20 -18.40
CA ASP A 231 -17.13 -11.08 -17.13
C ASP A 231 -16.47 -10.05 -16.21
N THR A 232 -15.14 -9.99 -16.14
CA THR A 232 -14.40 -8.92 -15.45
C THR A 232 -14.76 -7.54 -16.00
N LYS A 233 -14.81 -7.41 -17.34
CA LYS A 233 -15.24 -6.16 -17.97
C LYS A 233 -16.66 -5.77 -17.57
N GLN A 234 -17.59 -6.73 -17.54
CA GLN A 234 -18.97 -6.47 -17.11
C GLN A 234 -19.04 -6.06 -15.63
N MET A 235 -18.30 -6.74 -14.75
CA MET A 235 -18.19 -6.40 -13.34
C MET A 235 -17.71 -4.95 -13.16
N TYR A 236 -16.71 -4.52 -13.93
CA TYR A 236 -16.24 -3.13 -13.91
C TYR A 236 -17.28 -2.12 -14.38
N GLU A 237 -18.11 -2.45 -15.38
CA GLU A 237 -19.22 -1.57 -15.78
C GLU A 237 -20.32 -1.48 -14.71
N GLU A 238 -20.56 -2.55 -13.96
CA GLU A 238 -21.46 -2.55 -12.80
C GLU A 238 -20.87 -1.76 -11.64
N TRP A 239 -19.59 -1.93 -11.34
CA TRP A 239 -18.84 -1.15 -10.35
C TRP A 239 -18.94 0.34 -10.64
N LYS A 240 -18.73 0.77 -11.89
CA LYS A 240 -18.73 2.20 -12.30
C LYS A 240 -20.03 2.94 -11.96
N LYS A 241 -21.13 2.20 -11.76
CA LYS A 241 -22.43 2.74 -11.31
C LYS A 241 -22.46 3.04 -9.82
N LEU A 242 -21.59 2.40 -9.03
CA LEU A 242 -21.54 2.49 -7.58
C LEU A 242 -20.39 3.36 -7.08
N ALA A 243 -19.24 3.25 -7.71
CA ALA A 243 -18.05 4.02 -7.38
C ALA A 243 -17.30 4.40 -8.66
N SER A 244 -16.37 5.31 -8.51
CA SER A 244 -15.33 5.56 -9.49
C SER A 244 -14.39 4.35 -9.66
N PHE A 245 -13.53 4.39 -10.67
CA PHE A 245 -12.69 3.27 -11.06
C PHE A 245 -11.21 3.66 -11.13
N SER A 246 -10.32 2.70 -10.87
CA SER A 246 -8.86 2.80 -11.03
C SER A 246 -8.52 3.22 -12.48
N GLY A 247 -7.80 4.32 -12.68
CA GLY A 247 -7.48 4.87 -14.01
C GLY A 247 -8.56 5.71 -14.72
N SER A 248 -9.67 6.05 -14.06
CA SER A 248 -10.51 7.20 -14.43
C SER A 248 -9.97 8.44 -13.70
N PRO A 249 -10.24 9.72 -14.07
CA PRO A 249 -9.56 10.87 -13.47
C PRO A 249 -9.82 10.93 -11.95
N GLN A 250 -8.87 10.38 -11.21
CA GLN A 250 -8.91 10.07 -9.79
C GLN A 250 -7.50 10.18 -9.25
N ILE A 251 -7.39 10.53 -7.98
CA ILE A 251 -6.12 10.59 -7.27
C ILE A 251 -5.54 9.18 -7.20
N TYR A 252 -4.49 8.92 -7.97
CA TYR A 252 -3.70 7.70 -7.91
C TYR A 252 -2.21 8.00 -7.85
N THR A 253 -1.45 7.03 -7.38
CA THR A 253 0.01 7.00 -7.53
C THR A 253 0.45 5.55 -7.61
N ASP A 254 1.27 5.26 -8.61
CA ASP A 254 2.03 4.00 -8.63
C ASP A 254 3.40 4.28 -8.02
N TYR A 255 3.83 3.42 -7.12
CA TYR A 255 5.09 3.56 -6.39
C TYR A 255 6.03 2.41 -6.70
N LEU A 256 7.32 2.69 -6.77
CA LEU A 256 8.35 1.67 -6.76
C LEU A 256 8.75 1.35 -5.31
N SER A 257 8.85 0.07 -4.98
CA SER A 257 9.42 -0.36 -3.69
C SER A 257 10.93 -0.12 -3.71
N VAL A 258 11.44 0.62 -2.73
CA VAL A 258 12.86 1.03 -2.65
C VAL A 258 13.58 0.52 -1.41
N ALA A 259 12.85 0.07 -0.40
CA ALA A 259 13.38 -0.64 0.77
C ALA A 259 12.26 -1.45 1.45
N GLU A 260 12.62 -2.47 2.21
CA GLU A 260 11.68 -3.25 3.04
C GLU A 260 12.37 -3.64 4.34
N SER A 261 11.60 -3.72 5.42
CA SER A 261 12.08 -4.22 6.71
C SER A 261 12.72 -5.59 6.58
N LEU A 262 13.79 -5.83 7.32
CA LEU A 262 14.25 -7.20 7.53
C LEU A 262 13.21 -7.97 8.35
N ASN A 263 12.95 -9.22 7.96
CA ASN A 263 12.06 -10.13 8.70
C ASN A 263 12.66 -10.51 10.06
#